data_AF-A0A520G1B6-F1
#
_entry.id   AF-A0A520G1B6-F1
#
_cell.length_a   1.000
_cell.length_b   1.000
_cell.length_c   1.000
_cell.angle_alpha   90.00
_cell.angle_beta   90.00
_cell.angle_gamma   90.00
#
_symmetry.space_group_name_H-M   'P 1'
#
loop_
_entity.id
_entity.type
_entity.pdbx_description
1 polymer ?
#
loop_
_entity_poly.entity_id
_entity_poly.type
_entity_poly.pdbx_seq_one_letter_code
_entity_poly.pdbx_strand_id
1 'polypeptide(L)'
;MPIKLRAVAAAFFIAAYSTAPFAAAPATPDEARAQIRELKWNRGPATGSLGSKATINVPKDGGLLDGTDGSKFLELTGNLPSPGTNILVADEWWAAFDFVDEGYVPDSEKIDADALLKTLKDQDTPANAERRKLGLREMYTDGWYVPPHYDPSTKHLEWGLKLRSAGSDEPTINYTVRMLGRSGHESAVLVSSPARLDADVRSFKEVLSTFKFVPGEKYSEFRSGDKLAAYGLGALVVGGAAAAAAKTGL
;
A
#
# COMPACT_ATOMS: atom_id res chain seq x y z
N MET A 1 -25.53 0.42 -4.99
CA MET A 1 -25.10 1.26 -6.13
C MET A 1 -23.75 0.73 -6.62
N PRO A 2 -23.38 0.76 -7.92
CA PRO A 2 -22.10 0.21 -8.35
C PRO A 2 -20.92 1.07 -7.85
N ILE A 3 -19.84 0.41 -7.40
CA ILE A 3 -18.54 1.07 -7.15
C ILE A 3 -18.09 1.75 -8.44
N LYS A 4 -17.76 3.03 -8.38
CA LYS A 4 -17.24 3.81 -9.50
C LYS A 4 -15.72 3.79 -9.48
N LEU A 5 -15.11 2.66 -9.86
CA LEU A 5 -13.66 2.56 -9.94
C LEU A 5 -13.15 3.11 -11.28
N ARG A 6 -12.26 4.11 -11.23
CA ARG A 6 -11.47 4.50 -12.40
C ARG A 6 -10.27 3.56 -12.52
N ALA A 7 -9.89 3.23 -13.76
CA ALA A 7 -8.69 2.46 -14.00
C ALA A 7 -7.48 3.37 -13.75
N VAL A 8 -6.92 3.31 -12.55
CA VAL A 8 -5.64 3.93 -12.22
C VAL A 8 -4.66 2.78 -11.98
N ALA A 9 -3.66 2.66 -12.86
CA ALA A 9 -2.56 1.74 -12.65
C ALA A 9 -1.67 2.30 -11.55
N ALA A 10 -1.47 1.53 -10.48
CA ALA A 10 -0.50 1.82 -9.43
C ALA A 10 0.73 0.92 -9.60
N ALA A 11 1.78 1.18 -8.82
CA ALA A 11 2.74 0.15 -8.49
C ALA A 11 2.83 -0.01 -6.99
N PHE A 12 2.56 -1.22 -6.53
CA PHE A 12 2.91 -1.66 -5.20
C PHE A 12 4.25 -2.38 -5.27
N PHE A 13 5.26 -1.84 -4.62
CA PHE A 13 6.51 -2.55 -4.38
C PHE A 13 6.38 -3.25 -3.03
N ILE A 14 5.81 -4.46 -3.04
CA ILE A 14 5.90 -5.36 -1.89
C ILE A 14 6.54 -6.64 -2.40
N ALA A 15 7.74 -6.93 -1.88
CA ALA A 15 8.48 -8.13 -2.19
C ALA A 15 7.84 -9.33 -1.48
N ALA A 16 6.89 -9.98 -2.15
CA ALA A 16 6.46 -11.32 -1.78
C ALA A 16 6.56 -12.23 -3.01
N TYR A 17 7.50 -13.18 -2.95
CA TYR A 17 7.67 -14.19 -3.98
C TYR A 17 6.46 -15.11 -4.02
N SER A 18 5.81 -15.24 -5.18
CA SER A 18 4.86 -16.32 -5.43
C SER A 18 5.12 -16.91 -6.82
N THR A 19 5.27 -18.23 -6.89
CA THR A 19 5.50 -19.01 -8.12
C THR A 19 4.18 -19.52 -8.73
N ALA A 20 3.06 -18.87 -8.45
CA ALA A 20 1.77 -19.28 -8.99
C ALA A 20 1.69 -18.95 -10.50
N PRO A 21 1.13 -19.84 -11.33
CA PRO A 21 0.90 -19.54 -12.74
C PRO A 21 -0.07 -18.36 -12.86
N PHE A 22 0.38 -17.33 -13.56
CA PHE A 22 -0.40 -16.12 -13.81
C PHE A 22 -1.62 -16.50 -14.64
N ALA A 23 -2.83 -16.29 -14.11
CA ALA A 23 -4.04 -16.36 -14.92
C ALA A 23 -3.94 -15.26 -16.00
N ALA A 24 -4.34 -15.55 -17.23
CA ALA A 24 -4.29 -14.58 -18.32
C ALA A 24 -4.96 -13.26 -17.89
N ALA A 25 -4.24 -12.14 -18.02
CA ALA A 25 -4.79 -10.82 -17.75
C ALA A 25 -6.09 -10.63 -18.58
N PRO A 26 -7.13 -9.96 -18.04
CA PRO A 26 -8.35 -9.69 -18.79
C PRO A 26 -8.00 -9.00 -20.12
N ALA A 27 -8.62 -9.44 -21.21
CA ALA A 27 -8.26 -8.98 -22.55
C ALA A 27 -8.71 -7.53 -22.81
N THR A 28 -9.69 -7.04 -22.04
CA THR A 28 -10.19 -5.65 -22.13
C THR A 28 -10.46 -5.00 -20.75
N PRO A 29 -10.45 -3.65 -20.66
CA PRO A 29 -10.84 -2.94 -19.44
C PRO A 29 -12.25 -3.27 -18.94
N ASP A 30 -13.19 -3.60 -19.84
CA ASP A 30 -14.58 -3.91 -19.47
C ASP A 30 -14.72 -5.31 -18.88
N GLU A 31 -13.96 -6.28 -19.38
CA GLU A 31 -13.83 -7.61 -18.76
C GLU A 31 -13.22 -7.51 -17.36
N ALA A 32 -12.16 -6.72 -17.20
CA ALA A 32 -11.55 -6.47 -15.89
C ALA A 32 -12.57 -5.91 -14.91
N ARG A 33 -13.35 -4.89 -15.34
CA ARG A 33 -14.42 -4.31 -14.53
C ARG A 33 -15.53 -5.31 -14.19
N ALA A 34 -15.87 -6.22 -15.10
CA ALA A 34 -16.85 -7.27 -14.83
C ALA A 34 -16.35 -8.22 -13.75
N GLN A 35 -15.13 -8.72 -13.87
CA GLN A 35 -14.51 -9.60 -12.87
C GLN A 35 -14.37 -8.91 -11.50
N ILE A 36 -13.98 -7.62 -11.47
CA ILE A 36 -13.91 -6.84 -10.22
C ILE A 36 -15.28 -6.78 -9.52
N ARG A 37 -16.39 -6.70 -10.26
CA ARG A 37 -17.74 -6.66 -9.65
C ARG A 37 -18.14 -7.98 -8.99
N GLU A 38 -17.57 -9.09 -9.45
CA GLU A 38 -17.88 -10.46 -8.97
C GLU A 38 -17.06 -10.86 -7.73
N LEU A 39 -16.04 -10.09 -7.36
CA LEU A 39 -15.26 -10.29 -6.13
C LEU A 39 -16.15 -10.19 -4.87
N LYS A 40 -15.75 -10.82 -3.77
CA LYS A 40 -16.55 -10.90 -2.53
C LYS A 40 -16.43 -9.63 -1.71
N TRP A 41 -17.14 -8.60 -2.15
CA TRP A 41 -17.16 -7.30 -1.49
C TRP A 41 -17.91 -7.33 -0.15
N ASN A 42 -17.22 -6.98 0.93
CA ASN A 42 -17.83 -6.56 2.20
C ASN A 42 -18.27 -5.11 2.07
N ARG A 43 -19.56 -4.87 1.82
CA ARG A 43 -20.12 -3.54 1.52
C ARG A 43 -20.35 -2.72 2.78
N GLY A 44 -20.07 -1.42 2.69
CA GLY A 44 -20.38 -0.48 3.75
C GLY A 44 -21.83 0.04 3.72
N PRO A 45 -22.30 0.71 4.79
CA PRO A 45 -21.55 1.02 6.01
C PRO A 45 -21.37 -0.21 6.92
N ALA A 46 -20.14 -0.52 7.28
CA ALA A 46 -19.79 -1.66 8.13
C ALA A 46 -18.42 -1.47 8.76
N THR A 47 -18.10 -2.24 9.80
CA THR A 47 -16.71 -2.42 10.25
C THR A 47 -16.11 -3.60 9.52
N GLY A 48 -14.99 -3.38 8.85
CA GLY A 48 -14.21 -4.39 8.16
C GLY A 48 -12.96 -4.77 8.95
N SER A 49 -12.56 -6.03 8.86
CA SER A 49 -11.31 -6.53 9.43
C SER A 49 -10.18 -6.37 8.42
N LEU A 50 -9.03 -5.88 8.89
CA LEU A 50 -7.76 -5.88 8.15
C LEU A 50 -6.91 -7.01 8.73
N GLY A 51 -7.09 -8.19 8.14
CA GLY A 51 -6.56 -9.44 8.71
C GLY A 51 -7.02 -9.65 10.16
N SER A 52 -6.11 -10.10 11.01
CA SER A 52 -6.35 -10.32 12.45
C SER A 52 -5.88 -9.16 13.34
N LYS A 53 -5.22 -8.14 12.77
CA LYS A 53 -4.46 -7.13 13.52
C LYS A 53 -5.20 -5.81 13.69
N ALA A 54 -6.10 -5.48 12.77
CA ALA A 54 -6.79 -4.20 12.81
C ALA A 54 -8.21 -4.27 12.24
N THR A 55 -8.92 -3.16 12.44
CA THR A 55 -10.26 -2.92 11.89
C THR A 55 -10.32 -1.52 11.29
N ILE A 56 -11.21 -1.34 10.32
CA ILE A 56 -11.47 -0.04 9.67
C ILE A 56 -12.95 0.06 9.30
N ASN A 57 -13.51 1.27 9.29
CA ASN A 57 -14.86 1.43 8.78
C ASN A 57 -14.86 1.43 7.26
N VAL A 58 -15.77 0.66 6.67
CA VAL A 58 -16.10 0.72 5.26
C VAL A 58 -17.20 1.78 5.11
N PRO A 59 -16.95 2.89 4.38
CA PRO A 59 -17.93 3.96 4.25
C PRO A 59 -19.16 3.50 3.45
N LYS A 60 -20.24 4.26 3.55
CA LYS A 60 -21.43 4.06 2.70
C LYS A 60 -21.02 4.09 1.23
N ASP A 61 -21.58 3.20 0.43
CA ASP A 61 -21.27 2.99 -1.00
C ASP A 61 -19.84 2.48 -1.30
N GLY A 62 -19.00 2.28 -0.27
CA GLY A 62 -17.71 1.62 -0.36
C GLY A 62 -17.78 0.10 -0.29
N GLY A 63 -16.61 -0.53 -0.39
CA GLY A 63 -16.45 -1.97 -0.23
C GLY A 63 -15.03 -2.36 0.16
N LEU A 64 -14.92 -3.40 0.98
CA LEU A 64 -13.66 -4.01 1.39
C LEU A 64 -13.55 -5.43 0.81
N LEU A 65 -12.40 -5.74 0.22
CA LEU A 65 -12.00 -7.10 -0.13
C LEU A 65 -10.96 -7.58 0.89
N ASP A 66 -11.05 -8.86 1.25
CA ASP A 66 -10.05 -9.51 2.07
C ASP A 66 -8.78 -9.84 1.28
N GLY A 67 -7.78 -10.42 1.96
CA GLY A 67 -6.49 -10.81 1.37
C GLY A 67 -6.55 -11.78 0.19
N THR A 68 -7.65 -12.51 -0.02
CA THR A 68 -7.79 -13.43 -1.15
C THR A 68 -8.24 -12.68 -2.39
N ASP A 69 -9.36 -11.97 -2.29
CA ASP A 69 -9.92 -11.23 -3.44
C ASP A 69 -9.16 -9.92 -3.71
N GLY A 70 -8.48 -9.35 -2.71
CA GLY A 70 -7.64 -8.18 -2.88
C GLY A 70 -6.42 -8.45 -3.78
N SER A 71 -5.78 -9.61 -3.66
CA SER A 71 -4.73 -10.02 -4.62
C SER A 71 -5.27 -10.10 -6.05
N LYS A 72 -6.50 -10.62 -6.22
CA LYS A 72 -7.12 -10.69 -7.54
C LYS A 72 -7.47 -9.30 -8.09
N PHE A 73 -7.95 -8.40 -7.24
CA PHE A 73 -8.19 -7.02 -7.60
C PHE A 73 -6.90 -6.32 -8.09
N LEU A 74 -5.77 -6.57 -7.44
CA LEU A 74 -4.47 -6.03 -7.87
C LEU A 74 -4.12 -6.50 -9.29
N GLU A 75 -4.22 -7.80 -9.58
CA GLU A 75 -4.00 -8.32 -10.94
C GLU A 75 -4.91 -7.65 -11.98
N LEU A 76 -6.22 -7.56 -11.68
CA LEU A 76 -7.23 -6.98 -12.58
C LEU A 76 -7.04 -5.47 -12.81
N THR A 77 -6.28 -4.80 -11.95
CA THR A 77 -5.94 -3.37 -12.06
C THR A 77 -4.51 -3.13 -12.57
N GLY A 78 -3.81 -4.18 -13.01
CA GLY A 78 -2.47 -4.09 -13.59
C GLY A 78 -1.34 -3.94 -12.56
N ASN A 79 -1.60 -4.33 -11.31
CA ASN A 79 -0.63 -4.40 -10.23
C ASN A 79 -0.04 -5.81 -10.09
N LEU A 80 1.10 -5.92 -9.41
CA LEU A 80 1.63 -7.21 -8.98
C LEU A 80 0.65 -7.83 -7.96
N PRO A 81 0.26 -9.11 -8.12
CA PRO A 81 -0.50 -9.80 -7.09
C PRO A 81 0.27 -9.83 -5.77
N SER A 82 -0.45 -9.64 -4.68
CA SER A 82 0.10 -9.62 -3.33
C SER A 82 -0.86 -10.40 -2.42
N PRO A 83 -0.56 -11.66 -2.10
CA PRO A 83 -1.40 -12.48 -1.23
C PRO A 83 -1.54 -11.84 0.16
N GLY A 84 -2.76 -11.79 0.67
CA GLY A 84 -3.02 -11.22 2.01
C GLY A 84 -3.36 -9.72 1.99
N THR A 85 -3.23 -9.04 0.85
CA THR A 85 -3.55 -7.61 0.71
C THR A 85 -5.06 -7.38 0.72
N ASN A 86 -5.53 -6.58 1.67
CA ASN A 86 -6.92 -6.12 1.70
C ASN A 86 -7.08 -4.90 0.80
N ILE A 87 -8.21 -4.78 0.10
CA ILE A 87 -8.49 -3.64 -0.78
C ILE A 87 -9.74 -2.92 -0.30
N LEU A 88 -9.60 -1.65 0.05
CA LEU A 88 -10.73 -0.77 0.34
C LEU A 88 -11.00 0.14 -0.86
N VAL A 89 -12.26 0.23 -1.26
CA VAL A 89 -12.73 1.16 -2.28
C VAL A 89 -13.76 2.10 -1.69
N ALA A 90 -13.62 3.40 -1.94
CA ALA A 90 -14.59 4.41 -1.60
C ALA A 90 -14.53 5.56 -2.62
N ASP A 91 -15.67 6.22 -2.84
CA ASP A 91 -15.81 7.28 -3.85
C ASP A 91 -15.27 6.87 -5.24
N GLU A 92 -14.17 7.50 -5.68
CA GLU A 92 -13.45 7.20 -6.92
C GLU A 92 -12.02 6.67 -6.67
N TRP A 93 -11.68 6.34 -5.43
CA TRP A 93 -10.34 5.88 -5.03
C TRP A 93 -10.35 4.48 -4.44
N TRP A 94 -9.17 3.87 -4.41
CA TRP A 94 -8.93 2.62 -3.69
C TRP A 94 -7.59 2.67 -2.96
N ALA A 95 -7.51 1.93 -1.87
CA ALA A 95 -6.31 1.78 -1.09
C ALA A 95 -6.07 0.31 -0.73
N ALA A 96 -4.81 -0.10 -0.77
CA ALA A 96 -4.40 -1.41 -0.32
C ALA A 96 -3.87 -1.35 1.11
N PHE A 97 -4.17 -2.41 1.85
CA PHE A 97 -3.86 -2.55 3.27
C PHE A 97 -3.13 -3.87 3.54
N ASP A 98 -1.93 -3.76 4.11
CA ASP A 98 -1.04 -4.88 4.41
C ASP A 98 -0.42 -4.74 5.80
N PHE A 99 -0.66 -5.70 6.68
CA PHE A 99 0.07 -5.78 7.93
C PHE A 99 1.45 -6.41 7.72
N VAL A 100 2.49 -5.77 8.21
CA VAL A 100 3.87 -6.28 8.16
C VAL A 100 4.36 -6.59 9.58
N ASP A 101 4.54 -7.88 9.88
CA ASP A 101 5.08 -8.36 11.17
C ASP A 101 6.61 -8.29 11.16
N GLU A 102 7.13 -7.14 11.55
CA GLU A 102 8.57 -6.87 11.60
C GLU A 102 9.06 -6.52 13.02
N GLY A 103 8.17 -6.51 14.00
CA GLY A 103 8.45 -6.08 15.37
C GLY A 103 8.14 -4.60 15.60
N TYR A 104 8.33 -4.16 16.86
CA TYR A 104 8.16 -2.79 17.28
C TYR A 104 9.21 -1.88 16.62
N VAL A 105 8.77 -0.94 15.79
CA VAL A 105 9.64 -0.02 15.05
C VAL A 105 9.98 1.18 15.93
N PRO A 106 11.26 1.41 16.30
CA PRO A 106 11.65 2.62 17.02
C PRO A 106 11.41 3.88 16.16
N ASP A 107 10.81 4.90 16.76
CA ASP A 107 10.32 6.12 16.10
C ASP A 107 11.15 7.38 16.39
N SER A 108 12.35 7.23 16.94
CA SER A 108 13.24 8.36 17.27
C SER A 108 14.14 8.82 16.11
N GLU A 109 14.15 8.08 15.00
CA GLU A 109 14.97 8.36 13.83
C GLU A 109 14.54 9.65 13.12
N LYS A 110 15.52 10.45 12.69
CA LYS A 110 15.26 11.57 11.77
C LYS A 110 15.30 11.08 10.33
N ILE A 111 14.28 11.47 9.56
CA ILE A 111 14.10 11.06 8.17
C ILE A 111 14.91 11.98 7.25
N ASP A 112 15.76 11.38 6.41
CA ASP A 112 16.43 12.05 5.29
C ASP A 112 15.69 11.74 3.98
N ALA A 113 14.77 12.63 3.59
CA ALA A 113 13.91 12.42 2.43
C ALA A 113 14.69 12.27 1.10
N ASP A 114 15.82 12.96 0.96
CA ASP A 114 16.60 12.93 -0.29
C ASP A 114 17.38 11.62 -0.42
N ALA A 115 17.98 11.14 0.68
CA ALA A 115 18.66 9.85 0.72
C ALA A 115 17.69 8.68 0.46
N LEU A 116 16.47 8.77 1.00
CA LEU A 116 15.42 7.78 0.77
C LEU A 116 14.94 7.79 -0.68
N LEU A 117 14.73 8.97 -1.27
CA LEU A 117 14.34 9.07 -2.68
C LEU A 117 15.39 8.48 -3.61
N LYS A 118 16.67 8.74 -3.32
CA LYS A 118 17.77 8.12 -4.07
C LYS A 118 17.68 6.59 -4.01
N THR A 119 17.47 6.04 -2.82
CA THR A 119 17.32 4.58 -2.64
C THR A 119 16.15 4.02 -3.45
N LEU A 120 14.99 4.69 -3.45
CA LEU A 120 13.82 4.26 -4.23
C LEU A 120 14.11 4.26 -5.74
N LYS A 121 14.76 5.29 -6.26
CA LYS A 121 15.17 5.34 -7.69
C LYS A 121 16.15 4.22 -8.05
N ASP A 122 17.07 3.88 -7.16
CA ASP A 122 18.01 2.78 -7.37
C ASP A 122 17.27 1.41 -7.41
N GLN A 123 16.12 1.28 -6.74
CA GLN A 123 15.27 0.07 -6.74
C GLN A 123 14.41 -0.10 -8.01
N ASP A 124 14.19 0.96 -8.81
CA ASP A 124 13.39 0.87 -10.04
C ASP A 124 13.98 -0.17 -11.01
N THR A 125 15.30 -0.27 -11.11
CA THR A 125 15.98 -1.17 -12.06
C THR A 125 15.66 -2.66 -11.81
N PRO A 126 15.93 -3.23 -10.62
CA PRO A 126 15.59 -4.62 -10.35
C PRO A 126 14.08 -4.87 -10.38
N ALA A 127 13.26 -3.90 -9.95
CA ALA A 127 11.82 -4.10 -9.94
C ALA A 127 11.20 -4.07 -11.35
N ASN A 128 11.72 -3.23 -12.26
CA ASN A 128 11.33 -3.24 -13.67
C ASN A 128 11.75 -4.52 -14.38
N ALA A 129 12.85 -5.17 -13.97
CA ALA A 129 13.20 -6.48 -14.49
C ALA A 129 12.12 -7.53 -14.21
N GLU A 130 11.50 -7.49 -13.03
CA GLU A 130 10.39 -8.39 -12.69
C GLU A 130 9.12 -8.04 -13.46
N ARG A 131 8.79 -6.74 -13.56
CA ARG A 131 7.63 -6.28 -14.35
C ARG A 131 7.72 -6.75 -15.81
N ARG A 132 8.90 -6.69 -16.43
CA ARG A 132 9.13 -7.21 -17.79
C ARG A 132 8.87 -8.72 -17.91
N LYS A 133 9.32 -9.53 -16.94
CA LYS A 133 9.06 -10.99 -16.94
C LYS A 133 7.57 -11.31 -16.92
N LEU A 134 6.78 -10.45 -16.29
CA LEU A 134 5.33 -10.59 -16.14
C LEU A 134 4.53 -9.87 -17.25
N GLY A 135 5.20 -9.32 -18.27
CA GLY A 135 4.53 -8.59 -19.36
C GLY A 135 3.90 -7.26 -18.93
N LEU A 136 4.30 -6.72 -17.77
CA LEU A 136 3.82 -5.46 -17.22
C LEU A 136 4.67 -4.28 -17.72
N ARG A 137 4.04 -3.11 -17.89
CA ARG A 137 4.76 -1.87 -18.22
C ARG A 137 5.72 -1.49 -17.10
N GLU A 138 6.91 -1.04 -17.47
CA GLU A 138 7.89 -0.50 -16.52
C GLU A 138 7.36 0.75 -15.80
N MET A 139 7.86 0.99 -14.60
CA MET A 139 7.53 2.15 -13.79
C MET A 139 8.78 2.76 -13.19
N TYR A 140 8.80 4.08 -13.13
CA TYR A 140 9.94 4.87 -12.69
C TYR A 140 9.52 5.82 -11.58
N THR A 141 10.38 5.97 -10.58
CA THR A 141 10.23 6.91 -9.48
C THR A 141 10.72 8.30 -9.92
N ASP A 142 9.82 9.27 -10.04
CA ASP A 142 10.18 10.63 -10.43
C ASP A 142 10.67 11.45 -9.23
N GLY A 143 9.97 11.34 -8.09
CA GLY A 143 10.21 12.20 -6.91
C GLY A 143 9.14 12.08 -5.84
N TRP A 144 9.26 12.90 -4.80
CA TRP A 144 8.18 13.11 -3.83
C TRP A 144 7.13 14.06 -4.41
N TYR A 145 5.86 13.71 -4.22
CA TYR A 145 4.76 14.69 -4.22
C TYR A 145 4.57 15.27 -2.83
N VAL A 146 4.60 14.41 -1.80
CA VAL A 146 4.68 14.81 -0.38
C VAL A 146 5.90 14.11 0.23
N PRO A 147 6.92 14.84 0.70
CA PRO A 147 8.06 14.23 1.37
C PRO A 147 7.64 13.43 2.62
N PRO A 148 8.39 12.37 2.97
CA PRO A 148 8.09 11.56 4.15
C PRO A 148 8.14 12.39 5.43
N HIS A 149 7.10 12.27 6.24
CA HIS A 149 6.99 12.92 7.55
C HIS A 149 6.30 12.00 8.56
N TYR A 150 6.75 12.09 9.80
CA TYR A 150 6.25 11.29 10.90
C TYR A 150 5.50 12.16 11.91
N ASP A 151 4.31 11.71 12.31
CA ASP A 151 3.52 12.32 13.37
C ASP A 151 3.62 11.47 14.65
N PRO A 152 4.32 11.97 15.69
CA PRO A 152 4.51 11.22 16.93
C PRO A 152 3.23 11.06 17.76
N SER A 153 2.18 11.86 17.49
CA SER A 153 0.91 11.79 18.21
C SER A 153 0.03 10.65 17.71
N THR A 154 -0.04 10.47 16.40
CA THR A 154 -0.82 9.40 15.74
C THR A 154 0.02 8.13 15.53
N LYS A 155 1.36 8.23 15.61
CA LYS A 155 2.30 7.17 15.24
C LYS A 155 2.20 6.78 13.76
N HIS A 156 1.89 7.76 12.91
CA HIS A 156 1.78 7.57 11.46
C HIS A 156 3.00 8.16 10.75
N LEU A 157 3.57 7.39 9.82
CA LEU A 157 4.57 7.85 8.86
C LEU A 157 3.91 7.96 7.48
N GLU A 158 3.95 9.13 6.86
CA GLU A 158 3.21 9.40 5.62
C GLU A 158 4.06 10.03 4.53
N TRP A 159 3.82 9.66 3.27
CA TRP A 159 4.46 10.27 2.10
C TRP A 159 3.61 10.10 0.84
N GLY A 160 3.88 10.93 -0.18
CA GLY A 160 3.31 10.81 -1.51
C GLY A 160 4.44 10.62 -2.52
N LEU A 161 4.49 9.47 -3.19
CA LEU A 161 5.51 9.16 -4.19
C LEU A 161 4.95 9.38 -5.60
N LYS A 162 5.64 10.18 -6.41
CA LYS A 162 5.31 10.41 -7.82
C LYS A 162 5.97 9.33 -8.67
N LEU A 163 5.15 8.59 -9.39
CA LEU A 163 5.55 7.48 -10.24
C LEU A 163 5.14 7.73 -11.69
N ARG A 164 5.94 7.26 -12.64
CA ARG A 164 5.66 7.38 -14.07
C ARG A 164 5.76 6.03 -14.75
N SER A 165 4.67 5.62 -15.40
CA SER A 165 4.64 4.42 -16.22
C SER A 165 5.34 4.68 -17.57
N ALA A 166 6.06 3.70 -18.10
CA ALA A 166 6.69 3.81 -19.41
C ALA A 166 5.63 4.07 -20.50
N GLY A 167 5.84 5.12 -21.30
CA GLY A 167 4.91 5.55 -22.35
C GLY A 167 3.71 6.38 -21.86
N SER A 168 3.69 6.82 -20.60
CA SER A 168 2.71 7.75 -20.05
C SER A 168 3.38 9.08 -19.69
N ASP A 169 2.76 10.19 -20.11
CA ASP A 169 3.15 11.54 -19.69
C ASP A 169 2.47 11.95 -18.37
N GLU A 170 1.38 11.27 -18.01
CA GLU A 170 0.69 11.49 -16.74
C GLU A 170 1.29 10.62 -15.63
N PRO A 171 1.72 11.22 -14.51
CA PRO A 171 2.22 10.48 -13.36
C PRO A 171 1.07 9.92 -12.50
N THR A 172 1.31 8.78 -11.86
CA THR A 172 0.48 8.27 -10.76
C THR A 172 1.10 8.70 -9.44
N ILE A 173 0.28 8.93 -8.42
CA ILE A 173 0.74 9.22 -7.07
C ILE A 173 0.30 8.08 -6.16
N ASN A 174 1.28 7.49 -5.47
CA ASN A 174 1.02 6.61 -4.34
C ASN A 174 1.15 7.41 -3.05
N TYR A 175 0.03 7.64 -2.35
CA TYR A 175 0.05 8.22 -1.02
C TYR A 175 0.05 7.10 0.02
N THR A 176 1.16 6.94 0.73
CA THR A 176 1.36 5.87 1.70
C THR A 176 1.29 6.40 3.12
N VAL A 177 0.64 5.63 3.98
CA VAL A 177 0.60 5.81 5.44
C VAL A 177 1.03 4.50 6.07
N ARG A 178 2.03 4.54 6.94
CA ARG A 178 2.44 3.42 7.80
C ARG A 178 1.96 3.73 9.21
N MET A 179 1.03 2.94 9.73
CA MET A 179 0.49 3.08 11.08
C MET A 179 1.26 2.11 11.99
N LEU A 180 2.07 2.63 12.91
CA LEU A 180 2.91 1.78 13.75
C LEU A 180 2.06 1.07 14.83
N GLY A 181 2.31 -0.22 15.01
CA GLY A 181 1.69 -1.08 16.01
C GLY A 181 2.73 -1.71 16.93
N ARG A 182 2.28 -2.57 17.84
CA ARG A 182 3.15 -3.25 18.82
C ARG A 182 4.09 -4.26 18.17
N SER A 183 3.57 -5.08 17.25
CA SER A 183 4.31 -6.17 16.61
C SER A 183 4.78 -5.86 15.18
N GLY A 184 4.53 -4.65 14.68
CA GLY A 184 4.78 -4.30 13.29
C GLY A 184 4.10 -3.00 12.91
N HIS A 185 3.69 -2.90 11.64
CA HIS A 185 2.91 -1.76 11.16
C HIS A 185 1.85 -2.19 10.15
N GLU A 186 0.77 -1.42 10.07
CA GLU A 186 -0.16 -1.51 8.95
C GLU A 186 0.31 -0.55 7.84
N SER A 187 0.48 -1.08 6.64
CA SER A 187 0.68 -0.32 5.41
C SER A 187 -0.66 0.05 4.83
N ALA A 188 -0.90 1.31 4.54
CA ALA A 188 -2.01 1.74 3.71
C ALA A 188 -1.49 2.59 2.54
N VAL A 189 -1.81 2.21 1.31
CA VAL A 189 -1.39 2.97 0.13
C VAL A 189 -2.61 3.31 -0.71
N LEU A 190 -2.90 4.59 -0.78
CA LEU A 190 -3.87 5.18 -1.68
C LEU A 190 -3.22 5.41 -3.04
N VAL A 191 -3.93 5.04 -4.11
CA VAL A 191 -3.52 5.28 -5.48
C VAL A 191 -4.38 6.40 -6.04
N SER A 192 -3.74 7.48 -6.50
CA SER A 192 -4.46 8.63 -7.08
C SER A 192 -3.68 9.27 -8.23
N SER A 193 -4.28 10.28 -8.84
CA SER A 193 -3.68 11.12 -9.87
C SER A 193 -3.45 12.54 -9.31
N PRO A 194 -2.53 13.32 -9.87
CA PRO A 194 -2.31 14.71 -9.45
C PRO A 194 -3.60 15.55 -9.40
N ALA A 195 -4.50 15.35 -10.37
CA ALA A 195 -5.75 16.13 -10.47
C ALA A 195 -6.77 15.83 -9.36
N ARG A 196 -6.63 14.71 -8.65
CA ARG A 196 -7.58 14.21 -7.65
C ARG A 196 -6.99 14.05 -6.26
N LEU A 197 -5.67 14.09 -6.13
CA LEU A 197 -4.97 13.72 -4.90
C LEU A 197 -5.54 14.41 -3.67
N ASP A 198 -5.74 15.73 -3.69
CA ASP A 198 -6.20 16.46 -2.50
C ASP A 198 -7.60 16.01 -2.04
N ALA A 199 -8.49 15.67 -2.99
CA ALA A 199 -9.82 15.18 -2.68
C ALA A 199 -9.76 13.72 -2.18
N ASP A 200 -8.99 12.88 -2.86
CA ASP A 200 -8.88 11.47 -2.53
C ASP A 200 -8.14 11.27 -1.20
N VAL A 201 -7.06 12.02 -0.92
CA VAL A 201 -6.33 12.00 0.37
C VAL A 201 -7.22 12.47 1.50
N ARG A 202 -8.08 13.48 1.29
CA ARG A 202 -9.02 13.94 2.32
C ARG A 202 -10.02 12.85 2.68
N SER A 203 -10.70 12.29 1.68
CA SER A 203 -11.65 11.19 1.87
C SER A 203 -10.97 9.95 2.49
N PHE A 204 -9.77 9.61 2.03
CA PHE A 204 -8.96 8.54 2.58
C PHE A 204 -8.57 8.76 4.05
N LYS A 205 -8.15 9.97 4.42
CA LYS A 205 -7.82 10.32 5.82
C LYS A 205 -9.04 10.31 6.74
N GLU A 206 -10.21 10.70 6.25
CA GLU A 206 -11.47 10.56 6.98
C GLU A 206 -11.74 9.09 7.32
N VAL A 207 -11.54 8.19 6.36
CA VAL A 207 -11.66 6.74 6.60
C VAL A 207 -10.57 6.23 7.54
N LEU A 208 -9.29 6.59 7.33
CA LEU A 208 -8.18 6.18 8.19
C LEU A 208 -8.35 6.65 9.64
N SER A 209 -9.06 7.74 9.91
CA SER A 209 -9.39 8.15 11.29
C SER A 209 -10.19 7.10 12.08
N THR A 210 -10.80 6.15 11.38
CA THR A 210 -11.56 5.04 11.96
C THR A 210 -10.73 3.77 12.16
N PHE A 211 -9.50 3.74 11.64
CA PHE A 211 -8.57 2.63 11.78
C PHE A 211 -8.26 2.38 13.26
N LYS A 212 -8.29 1.11 13.66
CA LYS A 212 -7.96 0.69 15.01
C LYS A 212 -7.21 -0.63 14.98
N PHE A 213 -6.01 -0.65 15.55
CA PHE A 213 -5.41 -1.90 16.00
C PHE A 213 -6.31 -2.60 17.03
N VAL A 214 -6.37 -3.92 16.96
CA VAL A 214 -7.04 -4.74 17.98
C VAL A 214 -6.33 -4.58 19.33
N PRO A 215 -7.01 -4.83 20.47
CA PRO A 215 -6.35 -4.80 21.78
C PRO A 215 -5.12 -5.70 21.82
N GLY A 216 -4.02 -5.19 22.35
CA GLY A 216 -2.73 -5.87 22.39
C GLY A 216 -1.82 -5.59 21.21
N GLU A 217 -2.28 -4.89 20.16
CA GLU A 217 -1.49 -4.52 18.97
C GLU A 217 -1.21 -3.01 18.85
N LYS A 218 -1.68 -2.17 19.78
CA LYS A 218 -1.39 -0.74 19.71
C LYS A 218 0.08 -0.47 20.01
N TYR A 219 0.67 0.51 19.34
CA TYR A 219 2.05 0.94 19.59
C TYR A 219 2.33 1.23 21.07
N SER A 220 1.39 1.87 21.78
CA SER A 220 1.52 2.17 23.21
C SER A 220 1.48 0.95 24.13
N GLU A 221 1.12 -0.23 23.61
CA GLU A 221 1.04 -1.48 24.37
C GLU A 221 2.34 -2.29 24.32
N PHE A 222 3.42 -1.73 23.78
CA PHE A 222 4.77 -2.32 23.82
C PHE A 222 5.21 -2.66 25.24
N ARG A 223 5.89 -3.80 25.39
CA ARG A 223 6.39 -4.33 26.65
C ARG A 223 7.82 -4.82 26.50
N SER A 224 8.54 -4.82 27.62
CA SER A 224 9.84 -5.48 27.69
C SER A 224 9.72 -6.94 27.25
N GLY A 225 10.56 -7.34 26.29
CA GLY A 225 10.56 -8.67 25.69
C GLY A 225 9.84 -8.77 24.35
N ASP A 226 9.11 -7.74 23.93
CA ASP A 226 8.58 -7.68 22.56
C ASP A 226 9.72 -7.60 21.54
N LYS A 227 9.51 -8.20 20.37
CA LYS A 227 10.44 -8.14 19.23
C LYS A 227 10.60 -6.68 18.78
N LEU A 228 11.84 -6.22 18.69
CA LEU A 228 12.17 -4.95 18.04
C LEU A 228 12.38 -5.17 16.54
N ALA A 229 11.93 -4.21 15.74
CA ALA A 229 12.32 -4.17 14.34
C ALA A 229 13.82 -3.90 14.21
N ALA A 230 14.43 -4.46 13.16
CA ALA A 230 15.86 -4.30 12.90
C ALA A 230 16.25 -2.89 12.42
N TYR A 231 15.27 -2.02 12.18
CA TYR A 231 15.41 -0.72 11.55
C TYR A 231 14.32 0.24 12.03
N GLY A 232 14.53 1.54 11.79
CA GLY A 232 13.60 2.62 12.13
C GLY A 232 12.76 3.10 10.95
N LEU A 233 12.21 4.31 11.10
CA LEU A 233 11.27 4.95 10.17
C LEU A 233 11.79 5.04 8.74
N GLY A 234 13.08 5.34 8.53
CA GLY A 234 13.64 5.52 7.19
C GLY A 234 13.55 4.25 6.34
N ALA A 235 13.82 3.09 6.95
CA ALA A 235 13.73 1.81 6.26
C ALA A 235 12.29 1.48 5.82
N LEU A 236 11.27 1.90 6.58
CA LEU A 236 9.86 1.68 6.20
C LEU A 236 9.49 2.34 4.88
N VAL A 237 10.09 3.51 4.60
CA VAL A 237 9.83 4.25 3.36
C VAL A 237 10.36 3.50 2.13
N VAL A 238 11.50 2.82 2.27
CA VAL A 238 12.21 2.16 1.16
C VAL A 238 11.92 0.67 1.03
N GLY A 239 10.99 0.12 1.83
CA GLY A 239 10.55 -1.29 1.74
C GLY A 239 10.99 -2.21 2.88
N GLY A 240 11.33 -1.66 4.06
CA GLY A 240 11.58 -2.42 5.29
C GLY A 240 12.73 -3.43 5.17
N ALA A 241 12.51 -4.65 5.68
CA ALA A 241 13.53 -5.71 5.74
C ALA A 241 14.07 -6.11 4.37
N ALA A 242 13.25 -6.08 3.32
CA ALA A 242 13.68 -6.39 1.96
C ALA A 242 14.72 -5.37 1.45
N ALA A 243 14.54 -4.09 1.81
CA ALA A 243 15.49 -3.04 1.48
C ALA A 243 16.75 -3.07 2.37
N ALA A 244 16.59 -3.44 3.65
CA ALA A 244 17.70 -3.58 4.58
C ALA A 244 18.64 -4.75 4.19
N ALA A 245 18.09 -5.92 3.83
CA ALA A 245 18.85 -7.08 3.39
C ALA A 245 19.63 -6.82 2.09
N ALA A 246 19.01 -6.14 1.13
CA ALA A 246 19.67 -5.75 -0.13
C ALA A 246 20.86 -4.78 0.09
N LYS A 247 20.81 -3.93 1.13
CA LYS A 247 21.92 -3.02 1.48
C LYS A 247 23.06 -3.72 2.23
N THR A 248 22.79 -4.81 2.95
CA THR A 248 23.81 -5.55 3.71
C THR A 248 24.47 -6.67 2.91
N GLY A 249 23.98 -6.97 1.69
CA GLY A 249 24.53 -8.02 0.83
C GLY A 249 24.31 -9.43 1.36
N LEU A 250 23.29 -9.61 2.22
CA LEU A 250 22.84 -10.87 2.79
C LEU A 250 21.75 -11.51 1.95
#